data_AF-A0A959XLR9-F1
#
_entry.id   AF-A0A959XLR9-F1
#
_cell.length_a   1.000
_cell.length_b   1.000
_cell.length_c   1.000
_cell.angle_alpha   90.00
_cell.angle_beta   90.00
_cell.angle_gamma   90.00
#
_symmetry.space_group_name_H-M   'P 1'
#
loop_
_entity.id
_entity.type
_entity.pdbx_description
1 polymer ?
#
loop_
_entity_poly.entity_id
_entity_poly.type
_entity_poly.pdbx_seq_one_letter_code
_entity_poly.pdbx_strand_id
1 'polypeptide(L)'
;MDIDMSILRMLEREKEISFDVLVEAIEQALLTAYHKTPGAREKARVELDRKTGHVTVLAAELDDDGNTVGEYDDTPEGFGRIAATTAKQIMLQRLRDAEDDVRFGEFSGREGDIISGTIQQGRNPDDVLVDLGKLEALLPTSERVPGERYDHGTRIKCLVISVRKGMRGPQITLSRSHPNLVKKLFALEVPEIA
;
A
#
# COMPACT_ATOMS: atom_id res chain seq x y z
N MET A 1 19.52 9.14 18.99
CA MET A 1 18.61 9.84 18.05
C MET A 1 17.37 9.00 18.02
N ASP A 2 16.29 9.59 18.52
CA ASP A 2 15.04 8.90 18.82
C ASP A 2 14.09 8.99 17.61
N ILE A 3 13.11 8.10 17.56
CA ILE A 3 12.07 8.15 16.54
C ILE A 3 11.20 9.38 16.79
N ASP A 4 10.87 10.12 15.73
CA ASP A 4 9.98 11.28 15.84
C ASP A 4 8.53 10.83 16.09
N MET A 5 8.12 10.94 17.35
CA MET A 5 6.79 10.53 17.81
C MET A 5 5.67 11.46 17.34
N SER A 6 5.98 12.67 16.86
CA SER A 6 4.96 13.59 16.36
C SER A 6 4.29 13.07 15.09
N ILE A 7 5.05 12.37 14.23
CA ILE A 7 4.56 11.79 12.97
C ILE A 7 3.65 10.59 13.25
N LEU A 8 4.00 9.74 14.22
CA LEU A 8 3.17 8.61 14.64
C LEU A 8 1.81 9.07 15.16
N ARG A 9 1.80 10.13 15.98
CA ARG A 9 0.57 10.71 16.52
C ARG A 9 -0.27 11.43 15.45
N MET A 10 0.36 11.96 14.39
CA MET A 10 -0.35 12.52 13.25
C MET A 10 -1.09 11.42 12.47
N LEU A 11 -0.42 10.30 12.20
CA LEU A 11 -1.01 9.16 11.48
C LEU A 11 -2.20 8.55 12.23
N GLU A 12 -2.11 8.46 13.55
CA GLU A 12 -3.21 8.01 14.40
C GLU A 12 -4.47 8.89 14.23
N ARG A 13 -4.29 10.22 14.18
CA ARG A 13 -5.40 11.17 14.08
C ARG A 13 -5.99 11.27 12.69
N GLU A 14 -5.16 11.24 11.65
CA GLU A 14 -5.62 11.54 10.28
C GLU A 14 -6.10 10.32 9.50
N LYS A 15 -5.61 9.12 9.83
CA LYS A 15 -5.78 7.93 9.00
C LYS A 15 -6.43 6.74 9.72
N GLU A 16 -6.94 6.96 10.93
CA GLU A 16 -7.58 5.92 11.77
C GLU A 16 -6.69 4.68 11.98
N ILE A 17 -5.37 4.82 11.83
CA ILE A 17 -4.42 3.74 12.07
C ILE A 17 -4.11 3.73 13.57
N SER A 18 -4.43 2.64 14.26
CA SER A 18 -4.09 2.50 15.67
C SER A 18 -2.59 2.68 15.89
N PHE A 19 -2.25 3.56 16.84
CA PHE A 19 -0.87 3.81 17.24
C PHE A 19 -0.14 2.53 17.67
N ASP A 20 -0.85 1.61 18.33
CA ASP A 20 -0.28 0.34 18.78
C ASP A 20 0.16 -0.54 17.60
N VAL A 21 -0.63 -0.60 16.54
CA VAL A 21 -0.29 -1.36 15.32
C VAL A 21 0.95 -0.79 14.63
N LEU A 22 1.13 0.54 14.68
CA LEU A 22 2.31 1.20 14.13
C LEU A 22 3.56 0.89 14.96
N VAL A 23 3.45 0.95 16.29
CA VAL A 23 4.55 0.63 17.21
C VAL A 23 5.00 -0.81 17.01
N GLU A 24 4.06 -1.77 17.02
CA GLU A 24 4.37 -3.19 16.80
C GLU A 24 5.05 -3.42 15.43
N ALA A 25 4.55 -2.78 14.37
CA ALA A 25 5.15 -2.91 13.04
C ALA A 25 6.59 -2.37 13.01
N ILE A 26 6.87 -1.27 13.72
CA ILE A 26 8.22 -0.71 13.84
C ILE A 26 9.10 -1.68 14.63
N GLU A 27 8.68 -2.15 15.80
CA GLU A 27 9.45 -3.09 16.63
C GLU A 27 9.84 -4.36 15.85
N GLN A 28 8.91 -4.96 15.10
CA GLN A 28 9.18 -6.14 14.28
C GLN A 28 10.19 -5.88 13.16
N ALA A 29 10.09 -4.74 12.50
CA ALA A 29 11.04 -4.37 11.45
C ALA A 29 12.43 -4.05 12.01
N LEU A 30 12.50 -3.43 13.19
CA LEU A 30 13.75 -3.17 13.89
C LEU A 30 14.39 -4.47 14.39
N LEU A 31 13.61 -5.42 14.88
CA LEU A 31 14.09 -6.75 15.22
C LEU A 31 14.72 -7.44 14.00
N THR A 32 14.05 -7.35 12.85
CA THR A 32 14.57 -7.87 11.58
C THR A 32 15.87 -7.16 11.16
N ALA A 33 15.99 -5.85 11.44
CA ALA A 33 17.21 -5.09 11.18
C ALA A 33 18.35 -5.48 12.14
N TYR A 34 18.05 -5.69 13.41
CA TYR A 34 18.99 -6.15 14.43
C TYR A 34 19.58 -7.53 14.08
N HIS A 35 18.76 -8.50 13.66
CA HIS A 35 19.27 -9.81 13.25
C HIS A 35 20.20 -9.78 12.02
N LYS A 36 20.26 -8.68 11.28
CA LYS A 36 21.22 -8.47 10.19
C LYS A 36 22.53 -7.84 10.66
N THR A 37 22.60 -7.38 11.91
CA THR A 37 23.79 -6.82 12.52
C THR A 37 24.73 -7.94 12.98
N PRO A 38 26.05 -7.81 12.79
CA PRO A 38 27.01 -8.76 13.34
C PRO A 38 26.90 -8.88 14.86
N GLY A 39 26.91 -10.11 15.38
CA GLY A 39 26.82 -10.36 16.83
C GLY A 39 25.40 -10.43 17.39
N ALA A 40 24.37 -10.30 16.55
CA ALA A 40 22.98 -10.36 16.98
C ALA A 40 22.64 -11.70 17.67
N ARG A 41 21.83 -11.61 18.72
CA ARG A 41 21.28 -12.76 19.43
C ARG A 41 20.01 -13.25 18.73
N GLU A 42 19.83 -14.57 18.73
CA GLU A 42 18.66 -15.20 18.10
C GLU A 42 17.37 -14.91 18.86
N LYS A 43 17.42 -14.97 20.19
CA LYS A 43 16.31 -14.62 21.07
C LYS A 43 16.46 -13.16 21.51
N ALA A 44 15.86 -12.24 20.77
CA ALA A 44 15.81 -10.83 21.13
C ALA A 44 14.43 -10.24 20.83
N ARG A 45 14.08 -9.16 21.52
CA ARG A 45 12.92 -8.31 21.21
C ARG A 45 13.34 -6.85 21.18
N VAL A 46 12.61 -6.05 20.42
CA VAL A 46 12.82 -4.59 20.36
C VAL A 46 11.65 -3.92 21.06
N GLU A 47 11.95 -2.93 21.88
CA GLU A 47 10.97 -2.11 22.57
C GLU A 47 11.11 -0.66 22.14
N LEU A 48 9.98 -0.05 21.75
CA LEU A 48 9.89 1.37 21.42
C LEU A 48 9.13 2.12 22.53
N ASP A 49 9.82 3.04 23.20
CA ASP A 49 9.19 3.93 24.17
C ASP A 49 8.23 4.90 23.45
N ARG A 50 6.94 4.79 23.78
CA ARG A 50 5.83 5.53 23.18
C ARG A 50 5.84 7.05 23.48
N LYS A 51 6.62 7.47 24.47
CA LYS A 51 6.74 8.88 24.88
C LYS A 51 8.00 9.50 24.29
N THR A 52 9.12 8.81 24.42
CA THR A 52 10.44 9.36 24.05
C THR A 52 10.86 9.00 22.62
N GLY A 53 10.31 7.93 22.06
CA GLY A 53 10.75 7.37 20.78
C GLY A 53 12.08 6.62 20.89
N HIS A 54 12.55 6.36 22.11
CA HIS A 54 13.77 5.61 22.36
C HIS A 54 13.57 4.13 22.03
N VAL A 55 14.59 3.52 21.44
CA VAL A 55 14.56 2.13 20.98
C VAL A 55 15.60 1.35 21.75
N THR A 56 15.17 0.28 22.38
CA THR A 56 16.03 -0.64 23.13
C THR A 56 15.89 -2.05 22.56
N VAL A 57 17.01 -2.71 22.33
CA VAL A 57 17.07 -4.12 21.95
C VAL A 57 17.36 -4.93 23.21
N LEU A 58 16.42 -5.79 23.59
CA LEU A 58 16.53 -6.67 24.74
C LEU A 58 16.82 -8.09 24.25
N ALA A 59 18.02 -8.58 24.53
CA ALA A 59 18.43 -9.95 24.21
C ALA A 59 18.20 -10.86 25.41
N ALA A 60 17.77 -12.09 25.15
CA ALA A 60 17.58 -13.10 26.18
C ALA A 60 18.92 -13.56 26.74
N GLU A 61 19.03 -13.55 28.06
CA GLU A 61 20.07 -14.25 28.81
C GLU A 61 19.64 -15.72 28.95
N LEU A 62 20.51 -16.64 28.54
CA LEU A 62 20.23 -18.07 28.50
C LEU A 62 21.07 -18.82 29.54
N ASP A 63 20.47 -19.78 30.22
CA ASP A 63 21.20 -20.74 31.06
C ASP A 63 21.89 -21.83 30.23
N ASP A 64 22.62 -22.73 30.92
CA ASP A 64 23.33 -23.84 30.29
C ASP A 64 22.40 -24.83 29.55
N ASP A 65 21.10 -24.83 29.90
CA ASP A 65 20.06 -25.64 29.28
C ASP A 65 19.32 -24.91 28.13
N GLY A 66 19.69 -23.65 27.84
CA GLY A 66 19.11 -22.82 26.78
C GLY A 66 17.76 -22.16 27.13
N ASN A 67 17.35 -22.20 28.39
CA ASN A 67 16.15 -21.51 28.89
C ASN A 67 16.45 -20.03 29.13
N THR A 68 15.46 -19.17 28.87
CA THR A 68 15.57 -17.74 29.13
C THR A 68 15.48 -17.47 30.63
N VAL A 69 16.56 -16.97 31.22
CA VAL A 69 16.66 -16.63 32.65
C VAL A 69 16.61 -15.12 32.91
N GLY A 70 16.78 -14.31 31.87
CA GLY A 70 16.73 -12.85 31.96
C GLY A 70 16.73 -12.19 30.59
N GLU A 71 16.72 -10.86 30.60
CA GLU A 71 16.92 -10.02 29.41
C GLU A 71 17.99 -8.97 29.74
N TYR A 72 18.84 -8.64 28.77
CA TYR A 72 19.85 -7.59 28.90
C TYR A 72 19.83 -6.67 27.66
N ASP A 73 20.29 -5.42 27.84
CA ASP A 73 20.37 -4.45 26.75
C ASP A 73 21.54 -4.80 25.81
N ASP A 74 21.21 -5.17 24.58
CA ASP A 74 22.15 -5.49 23.51
C ASP A 74 22.03 -4.47 22.36
N THR A 75 21.56 -3.26 22.63
CA THR A 75 21.36 -2.21 21.63
C THR A 75 22.69 -1.84 20.98
N PRO A 76 22.87 -2.09 19.66
CA PRO A 76 24.14 -1.78 19.00
C PRO A 76 24.41 -0.27 18.95
N GLU A 77 25.68 0.11 18.91
CA GLU A 77 26.05 1.51 18.74
C GLU A 77 25.48 2.08 17.42
N GLY A 78 24.86 3.24 17.49
CA GLY A 78 24.25 3.89 16.32
C GLY A 78 22.96 3.24 15.82
N PHE A 79 22.43 2.22 16.50
CA PHE A 79 21.18 1.55 16.12
C PHE A 79 19.99 2.51 16.09
N GLY A 80 19.97 3.55 16.92
CA GLY A 80 18.94 4.60 16.87
C GLY A 80 18.82 5.29 15.51
N ARG A 81 19.92 5.43 14.74
CA ARG A 81 19.85 5.98 13.36
C ARG A 81 19.13 5.02 12.42
N ILE A 82 19.46 3.72 12.50
CA ILE A 82 18.78 2.67 11.74
C ILE A 82 17.29 2.71 12.11
N ALA A 83 16.99 2.86 13.40
CA ALA A 83 15.64 2.89 13.89
C ALA A 83 14.83 4.06 13.36
N ALA A 84 15.37 5.27 13.38
CA ALA A 84 14.73 6.44 12.81
C ALA A 84 14.43 6.28 11.30
N THR A 85 15.37 5.73 10.52
CA THR A 85 15.17 5.52 9.08
C THR A 85 14.11 4.47 8.78
N THR A 86 14.15 3.33 9.48
CA THR A 86 13.19 2.24 9.33
C THR A 86 11.79 2.68 9.74
N ALA A 87 11.67 3.36 10.89
CA ALA A 87 10.39 3.88 11.37
C ALA A 87 9.77 4.84 10.36
N LYS A 88 10.56 5.79 9.81
CA LYS A 88 10.09 6.69 8.75
C LYS A 88 9.59 5.93 7.52
N GLN A 89 10.30 4.89 7.09
CA GLN A 89 9.91 4.09 5.93
C GLN A 89 8.58 3.35 6.18
N ILE A 90 8.40 2.76 7.35
CA ILE A 90 7.18 2.05 7.74
C ILE A 90 6.00 3.01 7.84
N MET A 91 6.20 4.18 8.44
CA MET A 91 5.19 5.23 8.51
C MET A 91 4.73 5.64 7.10
N LEU A 92 5.66 5.92 6.18
CA LEU A 92 5.34 6.26 4.80
C LEU A 92 4.68 5.11 4.04
N GLN A 93 5.04 3.87 4.34
CA GLN A 93 4.39 2.70 3.77
C GLN A 93 2.96 2.57 4.27
N ARG A 94 2.73 2.64 5.57
CA ARG A 94 1.39 2.58 6.17
C ARG A 94 0.47 3.70 5.71
N LEU A 95 1.00 4.91 5.53
CA LEU A 95 0.27 6.02 4.94
C LEU A 95 -0.20 5.69 3.52
N ARG A 96 0.68 5.12 2.69
CA ARG A 96 0.33 4.68 1.33
C ARG A 96 -0.68 3.54 1.34
N ASP A 97 -0.49 2.53 2.19
CA ASP A 97 -1.40 1.39 2.30
C ASP A 97 -2.82 1.86 2.67
N ALA A 98 -2.94 2.80 3.62
CA ALA A 98 -4.22 3.37 4.01
C ALA A 98 -4.88 4.17 2.88
N GLU A 99 -4.10 4.98 2.14
CA GLU A 99 -4.63 5.66 0.95
C GLU A 99 -5.11 4.68 -0.12
N ASP A 100 -4.33 3.62 -0.36
CA ASP A 100 -4.64 2.59 -1.35
C ASP A 100 -5.89 1.78 -0.95
N ASP A 101 -6.10 1.53 0.34
CA ASP A 101 -7.31 0.89 0.86
C ASP A 101 -8.56 1.76 0.66
N VAL A 102 -8.46 3.07 0.92
CA VAL A 102 -9.55 4.02 0.64
C VAL A 102 -9.86 4.06 -0.85
N ARG A 103 -8.84 4.18 -1.70
CA ARG A 103 -9.01 4.16 -3.17
C ARG A 103 -9.58 2.84 -3.65
N PHE A 104 -9.14 1.70 -3.11
CA PHE A 104 -9.70 0.40 -3.46
C PHE A 104 -11.19 0.31 -3.09
N GLY A 105 -11.55 0.75 -1.89
CA GLY A 105 -12.93 0.72 -1.39
C GLY A 105 -13.92 1.46 -2.30
N GLU A 106 -13.52 2.59 -2.88
CA GLU A 106 -14.38 3.39 -3.78
C GLU A 106 -14.75 2.65 -5.09
N PHE A 107 -13.89 1.76 -5.55
CA PHE A 107 -14.10 1.00 -6.79
C PHE A 107 -14.45 -0.46 -6.52
N SER A 108 -14.33 -0.91 -5.29
CA SER A 108 -14.80 -2.21 -4.84
C SER A 108 -16.31 -2.28 -5.02
N GLY A 109 -16.77 -3.18 -5.88
CA GLY A 109 -18.18 -3.31 -6.25
C GLY A 109 -18.60 -2.56 -7.53
N ARG A 110 -17.69 -1.83 -8.19
CA ARG A 110 -17.94 -1.25 -9.53
C ARG A 110 -17.64 -2.22 -10.67
N GLU A 111 -17.35 -3.48 -10.37
CA GLU A 111 -17.15 -4.50 -11.39
C GLU A 111 -18.43 -4.67 -12.23
N GLY A 112 -18.27 -4.61 -13.55
CA GLY A 112 -19.37 -4.63 -14.50
C GLY A 112 -20.03 -3.27 -14.74
N ASP A 113 -19.61 -2.19 -14.10
CA ASP A 113 -20.12 -0.83 -14.38
C ASP A 113 -19.35 -0.12 -15.49
N ILE A 114 -20.01 0.87 -16.10
CA ILE A 114 -19.36 1.78 -17.04
C ILE A 114 -18.73 2.92 -16.26
N ILE A 115 -17.46 3.16 -16.52
CA ILE A 115 -16.76 4.33 -16.01
C ILE A 115 -16.25 5.20 -17.16
N SER A 116 -16.20 6.50 -16.92
CA SER A 116 -15.68 7.48 -17.86
C SER A 116 -14.36 8.02 -17.33
N GLY A 117 -13.37 8.17 -18.20
CA GLY A 117 -12.07 8.73 -17.86
C GLY A 117 -11.35 9.31 -19.07
N THR A 118 -10.13 9.76 -18.84
CA THR A 118 -9.28 10.38 -19.87
C THR A 118 -8.09 9.48 -20.17
N ILE A 119 -7.80 9.22 -21.44
CA ILE A 119 -6.68 8.37 -21.83
C ILE A 119 -5.35 9.05 -21.48
N GLN A 120 -4.52 8.35 -20.72
CA GLN A 120 -3.15 8.73 -20.38
C GLN A 120 -2.16 7.86 -21.16
N GLN A 121 -1.06 8.46 -21.59
CA GLN A 121 0.02 7.74 -22.25
C GLN A 121 0.98 7.23 -21.18
N GLY A 122 1.10 5.90 -21.08
CA GLY A 122 2.05 5.26 -20.17
C GLY A 122 3.51 5.45 -20.60
N ARG A 123 4.43 4.92 -19.80
CA ARG A 123 5.87 4.88 -20.15
C ARG A 123 6.15 3.97 -21.34
N ASN A 124 5.38 2.89 -21.47
CA ASN A 124 5.36 2.08 -22.68
C ASN A 124 4.29 2.65 -23.63
N PRO A 125 4.61 2.88 -24.91
CA PRO A 125 3.63 3.34 -25.90
C PRO A 125 2.44 2.40 -26.07
N ASP A 126 2.63 1.12 -25.78
CA ASP A 126 1.59 0.09 -25.90
C ASP A 126 0.63 0.07 -24.72
N ASP A 127 0.97 0.71 -23.59
CA ASP A 127 0.13 0.77 -22.40
C ASP A 127 -0.86 1.93 -22.52
N VAL A 128 -2.14 1.60 -22.66
CA VAL A 128 -3.25 2.55 -22.60
C VAL A 128 -3.76 2.56 -21.15
N LEU A 129 -3.51 3.67 -20.48
CA LEU A 129 -4.02 3.95 -19.15
C LEU A 129 -5.20 4.91 -19.27
N VAL A 130 -6.16 4.81 -18.37
CA VAL A 130 -7.33 5.69 -18.30
C VAL A 130 -7.36 6.31 -16.91
N ASP A 131 -7.19 7.62 -16.85
CA ASP A 131 -7.30 8.41 -15.64
C ASP A 131 -8.77 8.57 -15.26
N LEU A 132 -9.11 8.07 -14.07
CA LEU A 132 -10.44 8.14 -13.46
C LEU A 132 -10.54 9.30 -12.45
N GLY A 133 -9.54 10.20 -12.43
CA GLY A 133 -9.40 11.35 -11.55
C GLY A 133 -8.67 11.03 -10.24
N LYS A 134 -8.98 9.87 -9.63
CA LYS A 134 -8.36 9.43 -8.37
C LYS A 134 -7.32 8.33 -8.54
N LEU A 135 -7.43 7.55 -9.60
CA LEU A 135 -6.52 6.46 -9.94
C LEU A 135 -6.50 6.23 -11.44
N GLU A 136 -5.43 5.60 -11.90
CA GLU A 136 -5.29 5.16 -13.29
C GLU A 136 -5.68 3.69 -13.42
N ALA A 137 -6.51 3.41 -14.42
CA ALA A 137 -6.95 2.06 -14.74
C ALA A 137 -6.29 1.60 -16.04
N LEU A 138 -5.98 0.31 -16.13
CA LEU A 138 -5.34 -0.28 -17.30
C LEU A 138 -6.38 -0.74 -18.31
N LEU A 139 -6.22 -0.37 -19.57
CA LEU A 139 -6.93 -0.95 -20.70
C LEU A 139 -5.96 -1.86 -21.48
N PRO A 140 -5.91 -3.17 -21.17
CA PRO A 140 -4.98 -4.10 -21.80
C PRO A 140 -5.32 -4.32 -23.28
N THR A 141 -4.32 -4.66 -24.09
CA THR A 141 -4.48 -4.83 -25.54
C THR A 141 -5.55 -5.87 -25.92
N SER A 142 -5.72 -6.92 -25.12
CA SER A 142 -6.75 -7.95 -25.34
C SER A 142 -8.19 -7.43 -25.19
N GLU A 143 -8.37 -6.35 -24.44
CA GLU A 143 -9.67 -5.75 -24.13
C GLU A 143 -9.96 -4.48 -24.95
N ARG A 144 -9.09 -4.18 -25.93
CA ARG A 144 -9.25 -3.08 -26.88
C ARG A 144 -10.06 -3.52 -28.09
N VAL A 145 -10.75 -2.57 -28.70
CA VAL A 145 -11.46 -2.78 -29.97
C VAL A 145 -10.46 -2.65 -31.12
N PRO A 146 -10.33 -3.67 -31.99
CA PRO A 146 -9.48 -3.56 -33.16
C PRO A 146 -9.88 -2.38 -34.05
N GLY A 147 -8.91 -1.52 -34.38
CA GLY A 147 -9.11 -0.34 -35.23
C GLY A 147 -9.59 0.92 -34.50
N GLU A 148 -9.91 0.84 -33.21
CA GLU A 148 -10.21 2.03 -32.39
C GLU A 148 -8.90 2.77 -32.03
N ARG A 149 -8.92 4.10 -32.10
CA ARG A 149 -7.79 4.95 -31.70
C ARG A 149 -7.89 5.33 -30.24
N TYR A 150 -6.77 5.19 -29.52
CA TYR A 150 -6.65 5.48 -28.09
C TYR A 150 -5.69 6.66 -27.87
N ASP A 151 -6.04 7.81 -28.44
CA ASP A 151 -5.19 9.00 -28.41
C ASP A 151 -5.19 9.64 -27.00
N HIS A 152 -4.01 10.04 -26.53
CA HIS A 152 -3.86 10.72 -25.24
C HIS A 152 -4.74 11.97 -25.14
N GLY A 153 -5.34 12.18 -23.96
CA GLY A 153 -6.24 13.30 -23.67
C GLY A 153 -7.68 13.07 -24.11
N THR A 154 -7.96 11.98 -24.84
CA THR A 154 -9.32 11.64 -25.27
C THR A 154 -10.14 11.10 -24.10
N ARG A 155 -11.39 11.52 -24.00
CA ARG A 155 -12.36 10.92 -23.06
C ARG A 155 -12.91 9.62 -23.61
N ILE A 156 -12.95 8.59 -22.76
CA ILE A 156 -13.43 7.27 -23.13
C ILE A 156 -14.33 6.68 -22.04
N LYS A 157 -15.36 5.95 -22.46
CA LYS A 157 -16.22 5.14 -21.58
C LYS A 157 -15.83 3.68 -21.69
N CYS A 158 -15.45 3.06 -20.58
CA CYS A 158 -15.04 1.65 -20.54
C CYS A 158 -15.87 0.88 -19.52
N LEU A 159 -15.98 -0.43 -19.71
CA LEU A 159 -16.52 -1.33 -18.70
C LEU A 159 -15.41 -1.71 -17.72
N VAL A 160 -15.68 -1.69 -16.42
CA VAL A 160 -14.77 -2.25 -15.41
C VAL A 160 -14.92 -3.77 -15.41
N ILE A 161 -13.85 -4.52 -15.70
CA ILE A 161 -13.90 -5.99 -15.72
C ILE A 161 -13.33 -6.63 -14.46
N SER A 162 -12.45 -5.94 -13.75
CA SER A 162 -11.79 -6.46 -12.55
C SER A 162 -11.24 -5.32 -11.70
N VAL A 163 -11.40 -5.41 -10.38
CA VAL A 163 -10.79 -4.52 -9.38
C VAL A 163 -10.07 -5.37 -8.35
N ARG A 164 -8.73 -5.26 -8.29
CA ARG A 164 -7.89 -6.09 -7.41
C ARG A 164 -6.92 -5.25 -6.61
N LYS A 165 -6.52 -5.73 -5.43
CA LYS A 165 -5.38 -5.16 -4.69
C LYS A 165 -4.08 -5.74 -5.26
N GLY A 166 -3.26 -4.89 -5.89
CA GLY A 166 -1.94 -5.26 -6.37
C GLY A 166 -0.84 -4.91 -5.36
N MET A 167 0.41 -5.27 -5.68
CA MET A 167 1.58 -4.93 -4.84
C MET A 167 1.90 -3.44 -4.78
N ARG A 168 1.32 -2.63 -5.67
CA ARG A 168 1.54 -1.18 -5.79
C ARG A 168 0.21 -0.42 -5.72
N GLY A 169 -0.71 -0.91 -4.90
CA GLY A 169 -2.04 -0.33 -4.73
C GLY A 169 -3.12 -0.98 -5.59
N PRO A 170 -4.34 -0.40 -5.62
CA PRO A 170 -5.46 -0.94 -6.38
C PRO A 170 -5.18 -0.95 -7.88
N GLN A 171 -5.47 -2.07 -8.52
CA GLN A 171 -5.39 -2.25 -9.97
C GLN A 171 -6.79 -2.44 -10.53
N ILE A 172 -7.17 -1.53 -11.41
CA ILE A 172 -8.44 -1.58 -12.13
C ILE A 172 -8.16 -1.95 -13.57
N THR A 173 -8.81 -3.00 -14.05
CA THR A 173 -8.76 -3.40 -15.44
C THR A 173 -10.06 -3.03 -16.14
N LEU A 174 -9.92 -2.34 -17.26
CA LEU A 174 -11.01 -1.87 -18.09
C LEU A 174 -11.14 -2.71 -19.36
N SER A 175 -12.31 -2.64 -19.98
CA SER A 175 -12.55 -3.19 -21.31
C SER A 175 -13.38 -2.27 -22.17
N ARG A 176 -13.01 -2.24 -23.46
CA ARG A 176 -13.77 -1.61 -24.55
C ARG A 176 -14.41 -2.63 -25.47
N SER A 177 -13.93 -3.88 -25.51
CA SER A 177 -14.49 -4.95 -26.34
C SER A 177 -15.57 -5.80 -25.64
N HIS A 178 -15.74 -5.67 -24.32
CA HIS A 178 -16.66 -6.52 -23.57
C HIS A 178 -18.14 -6.32 -24.00
N PRO A 179 -18.92 -7.38 -24.27
CA PRO A 179 -20.30 -7.29 -24.79
C PRO A 179 -21.26 -6.45 -23.92
N ASN A 180 -21.08 -6.49 -22.59
CA ASN A 180 -21.91 -5.72 -21.66
C ASN A 180 -21.73 -4.21 -21.77
N LEU A 181 -20.63 -3.73 -22.34
CA LEU A 181 -20.41 -2.30 -22.54
C LEU A 181 -21.50 -1.70 -23.43
N VAL A 182 -21.79 -2.36 -24.57
CA VAL A 182 -22.82 -1.92 -25.51
C VAL A 182 -24.19 -1.90 -24.83
N LYS A 183 -24.57 -2.99 -24.13
CA LYS A 183 -25.84 -3.08 -23.41
C LYS A 183 -26.03 -1.93 -22.42
N LYS A 184 -25.00 -1.64 -21.61
CA LYS A 184 -25.04 -0.57 -20.62
C LYS A 184 -25.02 0.83 -21.24
N LEU A 185 -24.30 1.04 -22.34
CA LEU A 185 -24.35 2.32 -23.07
C LEU A 185 -25.73 2.59 -23.63
N PHE A 186 -26.41 1.57 -24.17
CA PHE A 186 -27.80 1.69 -24.63
C PHE A 186 -28.76 2.03 -23.49
N ALA A 187 -28.65 1.36 -22.35
CA ALA A 187 -29.50 1.65 -21.18
C ALA A 187 -29.33 3.08 -20.64
N LEU A 188 -28.14 3.68 -20.79
CA LEU A 188 -27.91 5.08 -20.42
C LEU A 188 -28.56 6.08 -21.38
N GLU A 189 -28.67 5.73 -22.67
CA GLU A 189 -29.21 6.62 -23.70
C GLU A 189 -30.73 6.44 -23.89
N VAL A 190 -31.25 5.26 -23.57
CA VAL A 190 -32.67 4.89 -23.72
C VAL A 190 -33.26 4.56 -22.35
N PRO A 191 -33.93 5.52 -21.69
CA PRO A 191 -34.48 5.35 -20.34
C PRO A 191 -35.52 4.24 -20.24
N GLU A 192 -36.13 3.84 -21.36
CA GLU A 192 -37.20 2.83 -21.42
C GLU A 192 -36.68 1.39 -21.27
N ILE A 193 -35.36 1.17 -21.29
CA ILE A 193 -34.72 -0.15 -21.21
C ILE A 193 -34.22 -0.48 -19.78
N ALA A 194 -34.15 0.52 -18.89
CA ALA A 194 -33.61 0.39 -17.53
C ALA A 194 -34.58 -0.29 -16.54
#